data_AF-A0A212SY07-F1
#
_entry.id   AF-A0A212SY07-F1
#
_cell.length_a   1.000
_cell.length_b   1.000
_cell.length_c   1.000
_cell.angle_alpha   90.00
_cell.angle_beta   90.00
_cell.angle_gamma   90.00
#
_symmetry.space_group_name_H-M   'P 1'
#
loop_
_entity.id
_entity.type
_entity.pdbx_description
1 polymer ?
#
loop_
_entity_poly.entity_id
_entity_poly.type
_entity_poly.pdbx_seq_one_letter_code
_entity_poly.pdbx_strand_id
1 'polypeptide(L)'
;MSLPLHLAWSGLTTFDLDQPRLRMSYYRILLAEGQHDDLVRYLNRQLLVSLWPTLRTLISRDVREVWEHSFDELARSAQAAA
;
A
#
# COMPACT_ATOMS: atom_id res chain seq x y z
N MET A 1 -3.25 -8.28 11.55
CA MET A 1 -1.85 -8.69 11.28
C MET A 1 -0.92 -7.77 12.06
N SER A 2 0.19 -8.28 12.60
CA SER A 2 1.19 -7.46 13.31
C SER A 2 2.35 -7.15 12.37
N LEU A 3 2.71 -5.87 12.22
CA LEU A 3 3.88 -5.44 11.46
C LEU A 3 5.15 -5.45 12.32
N PRO A 4 6.32 -5.75 11.73
CA PRO A 4 7.60 -5.71 12.41
C PRO A 4 7.98 -4.28 12.83
N LEU A 5 8.75 -4.20 13.92
CA LEU A 5 9.03 -2.96 14.67
C LEU A 5 9.68 -1.86 13.82
N HIS A 6 10.45 -2.23 12.79
CA HIS A 6 11.14 -1.26 11.92
C HIS A 6 10.18 -0.44 11.05
N LEU A 7 8.96 -0.94 10.82
CA LEU A 7 7.88 -0.20 10.14
C LEU A 7 7.03 0.65 11.09
N ALA A 8 7.24 0.55 12.40
CA ALA A 8 6.41 1.14 13.43
C ALA A 8 7.17 2.16 14.28
N TRP A 9 7.71 3.21 13.66
CA TRP A 9 8.35 4.31 14.40
C TRP A 9 7.39 5.15 15.28
N SER A 10 6.08 4.82 15.33
CA SER A 10 5.08 5.50 16.16
C SER A 10 4.35 4.59 17.17
N GLY A 11 4.71 3.30 17.28
CA GLY A 11 4.08 2.37 18.23
C GLY A 11 2.74 1.77 17.79
N LEU A 12 2.28 2.04 16.56
CA LEU A 12 1.10 1.40 15.98
C LEU A 12 1.52 0.15 15.17
N THR A 13 1.61 -1.00 15.82
CA THR A 13 2.02 -2.28 15.18
C THR A 13 0.84 -3.15 14.75
N THR A 14 -0.38 -2.80 15.17
CA THR A 14 -1.60 -3.56 14.87
C THR A 14 -2.54 -2.68 14.07
N PHE A 15 -2.72 -3.03 12.80
CA PHE A 15 -3.72 -2.41 11.95
C PHE A 15 -4.86 -3.40 11.79
N ASP A 16 -6.03 -3.00 12.28
CA ASP A 16 -7.27 -3.67 11.97
C ASP A 16 -7.64 -3.35 10.53
N LEU A 17 -7.44 -4.33 9.65
CA LEU A 17 -7.75 -4.18 8.23
C LEU A 17 -9.27 -4.17 7.99
N ASP A 18 -10.12 -4.52 8.96
CA ASP A 18 -11.58 -4.39 8.79
C ASP A 18 -12.03 -2.93 8.87
N GLN A 19 -11.19 -2.04 9.39
CA GLN A 19 -11.45 -0.60 9.42
C GLN A 19 -10.85 0.08 8.17
N PRO A 20 -11.67 0.67 7.28
CA PRO A 20 -11.19 1.23 6.00
C PRO A 20 -10.11 2.29 6.15
N ARG A 21 -10.20 3.15 7.19
CA ARG A 21 -9.20 4.19 7.45
C ARG A 21 -7.85 3.60 7.87
N LEU A 22 -7.85 2.61 8.76
CA LEU A 22 -6.62 1.94 9.20
C LEU A 22 -6.00 1.11 8.08
N ARG A 23 -6.84 0.43 7.28
CA ARG A 23 -6.40 -0.28 6.06
C ARG A 23 -5.69 0.66 5.08
N MET A 24 -6.24 1.85 4.84
CA MET A 24 -5.60 2.84 3.96
C MET A 24 -4.24 3.30 4.50
N SER A 25 -4.18 3.64 5.79
CA SER A 25 -2.93 4.03 6.45
C SER A 25 -1.87 2.93 6.40
N TYR A 26 -2.28 1.68 6.61
CA TYR A 26 -1.41 0.50 6.55
C TYR A 26 -0.70 0.36 5.19
N TYR A 27 -1.48 0.38 4.11
CA TYR A 27 -0.94 0.25 2.76
C TYR A 27 -0.06 1.44 2.38
N ARG A 28 -0.40 2.65 2.86
CA ARG A 28 0.44 3.83 2.63
C ARG A 28 1.80 3.71 3.31
N ILE A 29 1.84 3.22 4.55
CA ILE A 29 3.09 3.00 5.29
C ILE A 29 3.92 1.92 4.60
N LEU A 30 3.31 0.81 4.20
CA LEU A 30 4.02 -0.25 3.46
C LEU A 30 4.63 0.26 2.15
N LEU A 31 3.91 1.07 1.38
CA LEU A 31 4.44 1.59 0.11
C LEU A 31 5.51 2.67 0.29
N ALA A 32 5.48 3.42 1.39
CA ALA A 32 6.45 4.48 1.67
C ALA A 32 7.71 3.98 2.38
N GLU A 33 7.54 3.08 3.35
CA GLU A 33 8.59 2.67 4.31
C GLU A 33 8.92 1.17 4.21
N GLY A 34 8.06 0.38 3.58
CA GLY A 34 8.21 -1.08 3.47
C GLY A 34 9.43 -1.48 2.67
N GLN A 35 10.23 -2.38 3.24
CA GLN A 35 11.29 -3.03 2.48
C GLN A 35 10.70 -4.17 1.65
N HIS A 36 11.46 -4.69 0.68
CA HIS A 36 11.02 -5.76 -0.21
C HIS A 36 10.34 -6.92 0.52
N ASP A 37 10.93 -7.41 1.61
CA ASP A 37 10.40 -8.56 2.34
C ASP A 37 9.09 -8.25 3.08
N ASP A 38 8.91 -6.99 3.53
CA ASP A 38 7.65 -6.54 4.11
C ASP A 38 6.56 -6.49 3.04
N LEU A 39 6.89 -5.96 1.86
CA LEU A 39 5.98 -5.91 0.72
C LEU A 39 5.53 -7.33 0.35
N VAL A 40 6.45 -8.26 0.17
CA VAL A 40 6.13 -9.66 -0.19
C VAL A 40 5.27 -10.33 0.87
N ARG A 41 5.51 -10.05 2.16
CA ARG A 41 4.82 -10.72 3.26
C ARG A 41 3.44 -10.14 3.59
N TYR A 42 3.26 -8.84 3.41
CA TYR A 42 2.11 -8.11 3.94
C TYR A 42 1.19 -7.50 2.88
N LEU A 43 1.63 -7.38 1.62
CA LEU A 43 0.74 -6.93 0.56
C LEU A 43 -0.24 -8.03 0.18
N ASN A 44 -1.53 -7.68 0.23
CA ASN A 44 -2.54 -8.43 -0.47
C ASN A 44 -2.83 -7.75 -1.81
N ARG A 45 -2.62 -8.49 -2.90
CA ARG A 45 -2.83 -8.03 -4.28
C ARG A 45 -4.22 -7.43 -4.51
N GLN A 46 -5.29 -8.14 -4.12
CA GLN A 46 -6.66 -7.68 -4.36
C GLN A 46 -6.97 -6.38 -3.61
N LEU A 47 -6.53 -6.29 -2.35
CA LEU A 47 -6.70 -5.08 -1.56
C LEU A 47 -5.87 -3.92 -2.11
N LEU A 48 -4.62 -4.16 -2.53
CA LEU A 48 -3.78 -3.14 -3.16
C LEU A 48 -4.48 -2.56 -4.39
N VAL A 49 -4.91 -3.42 -5.33
CA VAL A 49 -5.56 -3.00 -6.58
C VAL A 49 -6.82 -2.16 -6.29
N SER A 50 -7.63 -2.58 -5.30
CA SER A 50 -8.84 -1.87 -4.91
C SER A 50 -8.56 -0.50 -4.27
N LEU A 51 -7.47 -0.37 -3.52
CA LEU A 51 -7.11 0.87 -2.81
C LEU A 51 -6.23 1.81 -3.65
N TRP A 52 -5.60 1.28 -4.71
CA TRP A 52 -4.63 1.97 -5.54
C TRP A 52 -5.10 3.33 -6.09
N PRO A 53 -6.35 3.49 -6.57
CA PRO A 53 -6.84 4.79 -7.04
C PRO A 53 -6.75 5.93 -6.02
N THR A 54 -6.86 5.60 -4.73
CA THR A 54 -6.66 6.57 -3.65
C THR A 54 -5.20 6.60 -3.19
N LEU A 55 -4.56 5.45 -3.01
CA LEU A 55 -3.17 5.40 -2.52
C LEU A 55 -2.19 6.14 -3.43
N ARG A 56 -2.38 6.04 -4.74
CA ARG A 56 -1.54 6.72 -5.74
C ARG A 56 -1.47 8.24 -5.61
N THR A 57 -2.47 8.88 -4.99
CA THR A 57 -2.50 10.32 -4.79
C THR A 57 -1.73 10.73 -3.52
N LEU A 58 -1.39 9.75 -2.68
CA LEU A 58 -0.76 9.92 -1.38
C LEU A 58 0.72 9.50 -1.37
N ILE A 59 1.25 9.08 -2.52
CA ILE A 59 2.64 8.64 -2.72
C ILE A 59 3.31 9.49 -3.81
N SER A 60 4.64 9.47 -3.87
CA SER A 60 5.40 10.21 -4.88
C SER A 60 5.18 9.65 -6.30
N ARG A 61 5.35 10.53 -7.28
CA ARG A 61 5.18 10.19 -8.70
C ARG A 61 6.11 9.05 -9.13
N ASP A 62 7.36 9.07 -8.70
CA ASP A 62 8.35 8.05 -9.10
C ASP A 62 7.96 6.67 -8.59
N VAL A 63 7.51 6.57 -7.34
CA VAL A 63 7.01 5.30 -6.77
C VAL A 63 5.79 4.84 -7.57
N ARG A 64 4.84 5.73 -7.82
CA ARG A 64 3.65 5.40 -8.61
C ARG A 64 4.03 4.86 -10.00
N GLU A 65 4.94 5.52 -10.72
CA GLU A 65 5.36 5.10 -12.07
C GLU A 65 6.04 3.72 -12.05
N VAL A 66 6.93 3.47 -11.09
CA VAL A 66 7.59 2.15 -10.94
C VAL A 66 6.56 1.05 -10.69
N TRP A 67 5.59 1.27 -9.81
CA TRP A 67 4.56 0.29 -9.50
C TRP A 67 3.58 0.07 -10.65
N GLU A 68 3.14 1.14 -11.34
CA GLU A 68 2.26 1.01 -12.51
C GLU A 68 2.95 0.35 -13.70
N HIS A 69 4.26 0.58 -13.87
CA HIS A 69 5.05 -0.07 -14.91
C HIS A 69 5.31 -1.55 -14.60
N SER A 70 5.49 -1.90 -13.33
CA SER A 70 5.75 -3.28 -12.90
C SER A 70 4.47 -4.12 -12.82
N PHE A 71 3.32 -3.49 -12.58
CA PHE A 71 2.04 -4.17 -12.35
C PHE A 71 0.91 -3.52 -13.17
N ASP A 72 0.62 -4.10 -14.35
CA ASP A 72 -0.43 -3.61 -15.26
C ASP A 72 -1.82 -3.48 -14.62
N GLU A 73 -2.11 -4.28 -13.60
CA GLU A 73 -3.38 -4.20 -12.87
C GLU A 73 -3.55 -2.92 -12.05
N LEU A 74 -2.45 -2.34 -11.57
CA LEU A 74 -2.46 -1.07 -10.84
C LEU A 74 -2.66 0.09 -11.81
N ALA A 75 -2.01 0.04 -12.98
CA ALA A 75 -2.27 0.98 -14.05
C ALA A 75 -3.75 0.93 -14.49
N ARG A 76 -4.30 -0.27 -14.66
CA ARG A 76 -5.71 -0.46 -15.02
C ARG A 76 -6.69 0.02 -13.95
N SER A 77 -6.40 -0.26 -12.67
CA SER A 77 -7.30 0.20 -11.60
C SER A 77 -7.29 1.72 -11.45
N ALA A 78 -6.13 2.35 -11.64
CA ALA A 78 -6.03 3.80 -11.69
C ALA A 78 -6.84 4.41 -12.84
N GLN A 79 -6.86 3.76 -14.00
CA GLN A 79 -7.65 4.19 -15.16
C GLN A 79 -9.15 4.04 -14.93
N ALA A 80 -9.58 2.97 -14.25
CA ALA A 80 -10.99 2.68 -14.00
C ALA A 80 -11.66 3.64 -12.99
N ALA A 81 -10.86 4.39 -12.23
CA ALA A 81 -11.34 5.37 -11.26
C ALA A 81 -11.28 6.83 -11.75
N ALA A 82 -10.81 7.06 -12.98
CA ALA A 82 -10.74 8.36 -13.64
C ALA A 82 -11.96 8.56 -14.56
#